data_AF-A0A933TDE7-F1
#
_entry.id   AF-A0A933TDE7-F1
#
_cell.length_a   1.000
_cell.length_b   1.000
_cell.length_c   1.000
_cell.angle_alpha   90.00
_cell.angle_beta   90.00
_cell.angle_gamma   90.00
#
_symmetry.space_group_name_H-M   'P 1'
#
loop_
_entity.id
_entity.type
_entity.pdbx_description
1 polymer ?
#
loop_
_entity_poly.entity_id
_entity_poly.type
_entity_poly.pdbx_seq_one_letter_code
_entity_poly.pdbx_strand_id
1 'polypeptide(L)'
;MLAILTPVAFAAILSMPSAAQNQPKLTAMLGAEGLFFTVKDLGKFPLLLLLRNDSGTAVEPAKLGSRIFLDGRPVKGGLIDAFFSSGPLGPGKSLAPGKHASTGLLLSLVVKTPGAHRLVWRGAGFSSNEVRLLVAEKPGD
;
A
#
# COMPACT_ATOMS: atom_id res chain seq x y z
N MET A 1 -41.15 -54.99 -28.07
CA MET A 1 -40.01 -54.11 -28.42
C MET A 1 -40.12 -52.89 -27.51
N LEU A 2 -39.37 -52.88 -26.41
CA LEU A 2 -39.51 -51.90 -25.32
C LEU A 2 -38.29 -50.96 -25.37
N ALA A 3 -38.50 -49.67 -25.66
CA ALA A 3 -37.44 -48.67 -25.72
C ALA A 3 -37.20 -48.08 -24.32
N ILE A 4 -36.00 -48.27 -23.79
CA ILE A 4 -35.57 -47.72 -22.50
C ILE A 4 -34.94 -46.34 -22.76
N LEU A 5 -35.58 -45.28 -22.28
CA LEU A 5 -35.04 -43.92 -22.23
C LEU A 5 -34.06 -43.80 -21.05
N THR A 6 -32.78 -43.59 -21.33
CA THR A 6 -31.77 -43.19 -20.33
C THR A 6 -31.89 -41.70 -20.01
N PRO A 7 -31.91 -41.27 -18.73
CA PRO A 7 -31.82 -39.86 -18.40
C PRO A 7 -30.36 -39.37 -18.45
N VAL A 8 -30.16 -38.22 -19.10
CA VAL A 8 -28.90 -37.47 -19.10
C VAL A 8 -28.74 -36.79 -17.74
N ALA A 9 -27.69 -37.13 -17.00
CA ALA A 9 -27.35 -36.47 -15.73
C ALA A 9 -26.73 -35.09 -16.01
N PHE A 10 -27.43 -34.03 -15.61
CA PHE A 10 -26.92 -32.65 -15.64
C PHE A 10 -26.09 -32.41 -14.36
N ALA A 11 -24.76 -32.44 -14.48
CA ALA A 11 -23.88 -32.09 -13.37
C ALA A 11 -23.90 -30.57 -13.16
N ALA A 12 -24.60 -30.11 -12.12
CA ALA A 12 -24.53 -28.73 -11.67
C ALA A 12 -23.12 -28.48 -11.08
N ILE A 13 -22.27 -27.77 -11.83
CA ILE A 13 -21.02 -27.21 -11.28
C ILE A 13 -21.46 -26.10 -10.33
N LEU A 14 -21.40 -26.39 -9.03
CA LEU A 14 -21.49 -25.38 -7.98
C LEU A 14 -20.25 -24.48 -8.09
N SER A 15 -20.38 -23.41 -8.86
CA SER A 15 -19.47 -22.28 -8.79
C SER A 15 -19.59 -21.70 -7.38
N MET A 16 -18.70 -22.09 -6.48
CA MET A 16 -18.59 -21.44 -5.18
C MET A 16 -18.28 -19.96 -5.44
N PRO A 17 -19.03 -19.01 -4.84
CA PRO A 17 -18.63 -17.62 -4.87
C PRO A 17 -17.27 -17.54 -4.19
N SER A 18 -16.25 -17.13 -4.93
CA SER A 18 -14.97 -16.74 -4.35
C SER A 18 -15.30 -15.74 -3.25
N ALA A 19 -15.03 -16.12 -1.99
CA ALA A 19 -15.24 -15.23 -0.86
C ALA A 19 -14.43 -13.98 -1.14
N ALA A 20 -15.10 -12.91 -1.60
CA ALA A 20 -14.53 -11.58 -1.59
C ALA A 20 -14.20 -11.32 -0.13
N GLN A 21 -12.95 -11.58 0.25
CA GLN A 21 -12.46 -11.29 1.58
C GLN A 21 -12.85 -9.84 1.85
N ASN A 22 -13.66 -9.65 2.89
CA ASN A 22 -14.15 -8.35 3.31
C ASN A 22 -12.93 -7.57 3.84
N GLN A 23 -12.12 -7.05 2.90
CA GLN A 23 -10.90 -6.35 3.22
C GLN A 23 -11.28 -5.10 4.02
N PRO A 24 -10.56 -4.79 5.10
CA PRO A 24 -10.89 -3.61 5.88
C PRO A 24 -10.81 -2.38 4.98
N LYS A 25 -11.89 -1.59 4.95
CA LYS A 25 -11.87 -0.33 4.22
C LYS A 25 -10.95 0.65 4.95
N LEU A 26 -9.85 1.03 4.31
CA LEU A 26 -8.85 1.91 4.89
C LEU A 26 -8.57 3.07 3.93
N THR A 27 -8.42 4.28 4.46
CA THR A 27 -8.00 5.45 3.68
C THR A 27 -6.52 5.68 3.91
N ALA A 28 -5.74 5.80 2.84
CA ALA A 28 -4.33 6.12 2.92
C ALA A 28 -4.00 7.40 2.15
N MET A 29 -3.07 8.19 2.67
CA MET A 29 -2.51 9.35 2.00
C MET A 29 -0.99 9.27 2.00
N LEU A 30 -0.42 9.68 0.87
CA LEU A 30 1.00 9.84 0.68
C LEU A 30 1.26 11.32 0.35
N GLY A 31 2.23 11.93 1.02
CA GLY A 31 2.61 13.32 0.80
C GLY A 31 4.11 13.49 0.81
N ALA A 32 4.62 14.45 0.06
CA ALA A 32 6.01 14.88 0.12
C ALA A 32 6.03 16.41 0.23
N GLU A 33 6.96 16.93 1.01
CA GLU A 33 7.15 18.38 1.12
C GLU A 33 7.93 18.87 -0.10
N GLY A 34 7.21 19.39 -1.09
CA GLY A 34 7.76 19.83 -2.36
C GLY A 34 7.57 18.82 -3.50
N LEU A 35 7.78 19.30 -4.73
CA LEU A 35 7.64 18.50 -5.96
C LEU A 35 8.96 18.41 -6.75
N PHE A 36 9.94 19.25 -6.42
CA PHE A 36 11.21 19.37 -7.12
C PHE A 36 12.35 19.21 -6.12
N PHE A 37 13.26 18.30 -6.42
CA PHE A 37 14.38 17.95 -5.55
C PHE A 37 15.66 17.83 -6.36
N THR A 38 16.80 17.95 -5.68
CA THR A 38 18.06 17.40 -6.19
C THR A 38 18.33 16.07 -5.51
N VAL A 39 19.11 15.19 -6.14
CA VAL A 39 19.52 13.92 -5.51
C VAL A 39 20.15 14.13 -4.12
N LYS A 40 20.89 15.23 -3.92
CA LYS A 40 21.56 15.54 -2.64
C LYS A 40 20.59 15.91 -1.52
N ASP A 41 19.44 16.48 -1.86
CA ASP A 41 18.50 16.97 -0.86
C ASP A 41 17.42 15.96 -0.49
N LEU A 42 17.28 14.84 -1.24
CA LEU A 42 16.32 13.77 -0.93
C LEU A 42 16.46 13.21 0.51
N GLY A 43 17.65 13.32 1.11
CA GLY A 43 17.89 12.93 2.50
C GLY A 43 17.32 13.87 3.55
N LYS A 44 16.83 15.05 3.15
CA LYS A 44 16.33 16.10 4.04
C LYS A 44 14.80 16.14 4.09
N PHE A 45 14.14 15.57 3.08
CA PHE A 45 12.70 15.69 2.91
C PHE A 45 11.97 14.39 3.27
N PRO A 46 10.96 14.47 4.14
CA PRO A 46 10.14 13.32 4.48
C PRO A 46 9.07 13.06 3.40
N LEU A 47 8.90 11.78 3.08
CA LEU A 47 7.70 11.19 2.52
C LEU A 47 6.77 10.85 3.69
N LEU A 48 5.66 11.57 3.78
CA LEU A 48 4.63 11.41 4.80
C LEU A 48 3.62 10.34 4.37
N LEU A 49 3.34 9.41 5.28
CA LEU A 49 2.37 8.35 5.12
C LEU A 49 1.30 8.52 6.20
N LEU A 50 0.03 8.52 5.82
CA LEU A 50 -1.09 8.56 6.76
C LEU A 50 -2.05 7.43 6.43
N LEU A 51 -2.43 6.64 7.43
CA LEU A 51 -3.41 5.57 7.33
C LEU A 51 -4.55 5.83 8.31
N ARG A 52 -5.78 5.81 7.82
CA ARG A 52 -7.00 5.95 8.61
C ARG A 52 -7.84 4.69 8.49
N ASN A 53 -8.37 4.25 9.63
CA ASN A 53 -9.25 3.09 9.68
C ASN A 53 -10.72 3.49 9.51
N ASP A 54 -11.29 3.19 8.34
CA ASP A 54 -12.69 3.44 8.00
C ASP A 54 -13.52 2.15 7.92
N SER A 55 -12.98 1.02 8.42
CA SER A 55 -13.56 -0.32 8.26
C SER A 55 -14.65 -0.67 9.29
N GLY A 56 -14.89 0.20 10.27
CA GLY A 56 -15.83 -0.06 11.37
C GLY A 56 -15.32 -1.05 12.43
N THR A 57 -14.24 -1.78 12.15
CA THR A 57 -13.59 -2.74 13.08
C THR A 57 -12.14 -2.36 13.36
N ALA A 58 -11.57 -2.77 14.49
CA ALA A 58 -10.15 -2.60 14.75
C ALA A 58 -9.31 -3.36 13.72
N VAL A 59 -8.21 -2.77 13.25
CA VAL A 59 -7.32 -3.35 12.24
C VAL A 59 -5.89 -3.29 12.74
N GLU A 60 -5.13 -4.37 12.61
CA GLU A 60 -3.69 -4.38 12.89
C GLU A 60 -2.89 -3.98 11.64
N PRO A 61 -2.29 -2.79 11.57
CA PRO A 61 -1.68 -2.33 10.33
C PRO A 61 -0.45 -3.14 9.90
N ALA A 62 0.25 -3.77 10.85
CA ALA A 62 1.39 -4.65 10.57
C ALA A 62 1.00 -5.88 9.74
N LYS A 63 -0.27 -6.32 9.78
CA LYS A 63 -0.79 -7.46 9.01
C LYS A 63 -1.23 -7.09 7.59
N LEU A 64 -1.17 -5.80 7.21
CA LEU A 64 -1.69 -5.33 5.92
C LEU A 64 -0.71 -5.54 4.74
N GLY A 65 0.55 -5.94 4.98
CA GLY A 65 1.52 -6.18 3.91
C GLY A 65 1.82 -4.92 3.09
N SER A 66 2.38 -3.92 3.76
CA SER A 66 2.39 -2.53 3.32
C SER A 66 3.63 -2.20 2.49
N ARG A 67 3.47 -1.68 1.26
CA ARG A 67 4.58 -1.46 0.30
C ARG A 67 4.47 -0.11 -0.42
N ILE A 68 5.57 0.64 -0.48
CA ILE A 68 5.72 1.77 -1.41
C ILE A 68 6.14 1.22 -2.77
N PHE A 69 5.55 1.77 -3.82
CA PHE A 69 5.86 1.51 -5.21
C PHE A 69 6.47 2.78 -5.81
N LEU A 70 7.65 2.65 -6.40
CA LEU A 70 8.31 3.66 -7.21
C LEU A 70 8.16 3.27 -8.67
N ASP A 71 7.51 4.12 -9.46
CA ASP A 71 7.27 3.90 -10.90
C ASP A 71 6.65 2.52 -11.20
N GLY A 72 5.72 2.11 -10.33
CA GLY A 72 5.01 0.83 -10.42
C GLY A 72 5.77 -0.38 -9.87
N ARG A 73 7.02 -0.21 -9.41
CA ARG A 73 7.83 -1.30 -8.85
C ARG A 73 7.90 -1.19 -7.32
N PRO A 74 7.73 -2.28 -6.56
CA PRO A 74 7.83 -2.22 -5.11
C PRO A 74 9.25 -1.84 -4.70
N VAL A 75 9.38 -0.85 -3.82
CA VAL A 75 10.65 -0.46 -3.23
C VAL A 75 11.14 -1.56 -2.31
N LYS A 76 12.36 -2.02 -2.54
CA LYS A 76 12.99 -3.07 -1.73
C LYS A 76 13.37 -2.50 -0.37
N GLY A 77 12.91 -3.15 0.70
CA GLY A 77 13.20 -2.78 2.07
C GLY A 77 11.91 -2.77 2.89
N GLY A 78 11.87 -3.58 3.95
CA GLY A 78 10.73 -3.67 4.88
C GLY A 78 10.61 -2.45 5.79
N LEU A 79 10.97 -1.24 5.34
CA LEU A 79 10.96 -0.03 6.17
C LEU A 79 9.54 0.32 6.64
N ILE A 80 8.52 0.05 5.82
CA ILE A 80 7.11 0.25 6.19
C ILE A 80 6.61 -0.87 7.11
N ASP A 81 7.01 -2.11 6.83
CA ASP A 81 6.67 -3.26 7.68
C ASP A 81 7.30 -3.08 9.08
N ALA A 82 8.54 -2.60 9.15
CA ALA A 82 9.21 -2.21 10.38
C ALA A 82 8.49 -1.06 11.09
N PHE A 83 8.01 -0.04 10.36
CA PHE A 83 7.27 1.06 10.96
C PHE A 83 6.00 0.60 11.70
N PHE A 84 5.18 -0.26 11.11
CA PHE A 84 4.00 -0.75 11.84
C PHE A 84 4.35 -1.77 12.93
N SER A 85 5.52 -2.39 12.84
CA SER A 85 6.02 -3.34 13.84
C SER A 85 6.75 -2.67 15.01
N SER A 86 7.30 -1.46 14.87
CA SER A 86 8.12 -0.79 15.91
C SER A 86 7.80 0.69 16.14
N GLY A 87 6.85 1.26 15.39
CA GLY A 87 6.50 2.69 15.43
C GLY A 87 5.44 3.06 16.48
N PRO A 88 4.70 4.17 16.31
CA PRO A 88 3.75 4.72 17.29
C PRO A 88 2.61 3.76 17.61
N LEU A 89 2.22 2.93 16.64
CA LEU A 89 1.37 1.78 16.91
C LEU A 89 2.18 0.68 17.58
N GLY A 90 3.32 0.26 17.03
CA GLY A 90 4.13 -0.81 17.62
C GLY A 90 3.50 -2.18 17.38
N PRO A 91 4.19 -3.26 17.76
CA PRO A 91 3.82 -4.60 17.34
C PRO A 91 2.51 -5.03 18.00
N GLY A 92 1.62 -5.63 17.22
CA GLY A 92 0.33 -6.15 17.69
C GLY A 92 -0.71 -5.10 18.10
N LYS A 93 -0.43 -3.79 17.94
CA LYS A 93 -1.43 -2.76 18.24
C LYS A 93 -2.42 -2.61 17.09
N SER A 94 -3.69 -2.66 17.46
CA SER A 94 -4.80 -2.39 16.56
C SER A 94 -5.06 -0.90 16.45
N LEU A 95 -5.23 -0.42 15.21
CA LEU A 95 -5.79 0.88 14.91
C LEU A 95 -7.31 0.79 15.04
N ALA A 96 -7.87 1.47 16.04
CA ALA A 96 -9.31 1.47 16.28
C ALA A 96 -10.10 2.15 15.14
N PRO A 97 -11.39 1.84 14.95
CA PRO A 97 -12.24 2.51 13.95
C PRO A 97 -12.22 4.03 14.10
N GLY A 98 -12.17 4.74 12.98
CA GLY A 98 -12.12 6.20 12.92
C GLY A 98 -10.79 6.82 13.36
N LYS A 99 -9.82 6.03 13.83
CA LYS A 99 -8.48 6.52 14.19
C LYS A 99 -7.55 6.50 12.99
N HIS A 100 -6.47 7.27 13.10
CA HIS A 100 -5.41 7.32 12.11
C HIS A 100 -4.04 7.11 12.75
N ALA A 101 -3.08 6.69 11.93
CA ALA A 101 -1.67 6.64 12.25
C ALA A 101 -0.89 7.32 11.13
N SER A 102 0.19 8.02 11.46
CA SER A 102 1.04 8.70 10.49
C SER A 102 2.53 8.46 10.75
N THR A 103 3.33 8.63 9.70
CA THR A 103 4.79 8.53 9.76
C THR A 103 5.47 9.28 8.63
N GLY A 104 6.78 9.47 8.77
CA GLY A 104 7.66 9.98 7.74
C GLY A 104 8.79 9.00 7.43
N LEU A 105 9.13 8.87 6.16
CA LEU A 105 10.33 8.18 5.68
C LEU A 105 11.15 9.17 4.87
N LEU A 106 12.48 9.15 4.92
CA LEU A 106 13.27 10.03 4.06
C LEU A 106 13.06 9.65 2.58
N LEU A 107 12.88 10.63 1.70
CA LEU A 107 12.70 10.40 0.27
C LEU A 107 13.89 9.63 -0.34
N SER A 108 15.11 9.87 0.15
CA SER A 108 16.33 9.15 -0.29
C SER A 108 16.30 7.63 -0.07
N LEU A 109 15.44 7.13 0.82
CA LEU A 109 15.26 5.68 1.03
C LEU A 109 14.42 5.06 -0.10
N VAL A 110 13.66 5.89 -0.81
CA VAL A 110 12.69 5.48 -1.82
C VAL A 110 13.21 5.82 -3.21
N VAL A 111 13.63 7.07 -3.43
CA VAL A 111 14.12 7.60 -4.70
C VAL A 111 15.63 7.78 -4.61
N LYS A 112 16.36 7.30 -5.62
CA LYS A 112 17.83 7.34 -5.66
C LYS A 112 18.40 7.95 -6.93
N THR A 113 17.58 8.06 -7.97
CA THR A 113 17.99 8.49 -9.30
C THR A 113 17.35 9.82 -9.64
N PRO A 114 17.97 10.61 -10.53
CA PRO A 114 17.31 11.71 -11.21
C PRO A 114 16.16 11.22 -12.09
N GLY A 115 15.20 12.09 -12.35
CA GLY A 115 14.07 11.86 -13.23
C GLY A 115 12.71 12.24 -12.63
N ALA A 116 11.67 12.00 -13.42
CA ALA A 116 10.30 12.08 -12.97
C ALA A 116 9.89 10.74 -12.34
N HIS A 117 9.42 10.80 -11.10
CA HIS A 117 9.07 9.62 -10.31
C HIS A 117 7.63 9.68 -9.83
N ARG A 118 6.98 8.52 -9.83
CA ARG A 118 5.64 8.32 -9.26
C ARG A 118 5.72 7.40 -8.06
N LEU A 119 5.19 7.87 -6.95
CA LEU A 119 5.11 7.12 -5.71
C LEU A 119 3.65 6.79 -5.40
N VAL A 120 3.41 5.53 -5.06
CA VAL A 120 2.13 5.05 -4.53
C VAL A 120 2.39 4.13 -3.36
N TRP A 121 1.58 4.20 -2.33
CA TRP A 121 1.65 3.32 -1.17
C TRP A 121 0.41 2.42 -1.13
N ARG A 122 0.61 1.11 -0.98
CA ARG A 122 -0.48 0.11 -1.01
C ARG A 122 -0.33 -0.93 0.09
N GLY A 123 -1.46 -1.51 0.47
CA GLY A 123 -1.57 -2.68 1.34
C GLY A 123 -2.96 -3.29 1.22
N ALA A 124 -3.24 -4.32 2.01
CA ALA A 124 -4.58 -4.91 2.05
C ALA A 124 -5.62 -3.84 2.46
N GLY A 125 -6.65 -3.65 1.63
CA GLY A 125 -7.73 -2.71 1.94
C GLY A 125 -7.45 -1.22 1.72
N PHE A 126 -6.27 -0.83 1.19
CA PHE A 126 -5.99 0.55 0.80
C PHE A 126 -5.02 0.72 -0.37
N SER A 127 -5.16 1.86 -1.05
CA SER A 127 -4.13 2.47 -1.90
C SER A 127 -4.14 3.96 -1.63
N SER A 128 -2.96 4.57 -1.52
CA SER A 128 -2.83 6.02 -1.40
C SER A 128 -3.10 6.74 -2.73
N ASN A 129 -3.15 8.07 -2.66
CA ASN A 129 -2.93 8.93 -3.82
C ASN A 129 -1.52 8.71 -4.42
N GLU A 130 -1.37 9.09 -5.70
CA GLU A 130 -0.08 9.16 -6.36
C GLU A 130 0.63 10.48 -6.01
N VAL A 131 1.90 10.41 -5.65
CA VAL A 131 2.78 11.57 -5.48
C VAL A 131 3.76 11.60 -6.63
N ARG A 132 3.87 12.74 -7.32
CA ARG A 132 4.81 12.95 -8.42
C ARG A 132 5.95 13.83 -7.96
N LEU A 133 7.17 13.38 -8.22
CA LEU A 133 8.39 14.07 -7.85
C LEU A 133 9.24 14.27 -9.11
N LEU A 134 9.92 15.41 -9.20
CA LEU A 134 10.95 15.68 -10.19
C LEU A 134 12.28 15.79 -9.45
N VAL A 135 13.21 14.91 -9.79
CA VAL A 135 14.55 14.87 -9.19
C VAL A 135 15.56 15.27 -10.25
N ALA A 136 16.25 16.39 -10.03
CA ALA A 136 17.32 16.83 -10.90
C ALA A 136 18.65 16.17 -10.53
N GLU A 137 19.50 15.95 -11.55
CA GLU A 137 20.92 15.75 -11.34
C GLU A 137 21.53 16.97 -10.67
N LYS A 138 22.65 16.77 -9.98
CA LYS A 138 23.44 17.87 -9.45
C LYS A 138 23.85 18.77 -10.63
N PRO A 139 23.63 20.11 -10.58
CA PRO A 139 24.36 21.02 -11.46
C PRO A 139 25.87 20.81 -11.21
N GLY A 140 26.63 20.65 -12.29
CA GLY A 140 28.00 20.11 -12.31
C GLY A 140 28.94 20.62 -11.20
N ASP A 141 29.77 19.71 -10.70
CA ASP A 141 31.08 20.04 -10.10
C ASP A 141 32.06 20.40 -11.22
#